data_AF-A0A2E6S8L9-F1
#
_entry.id   AF-A0A2E6S8L9-F1
#
_cell.length_a   1.000
_cell.length_b   1.000
_cell.length_c   1.000
_cell.angle_alpha   90.00
_cell.angle_beta   90.00
_cell.angle_gamma   90.00
#
_symmetry.space_group_name_H-M   'P 1'
#
loop_
_entity.id
_entity.type
_entity.pdbx_description
1 polymer ?
#
loop_
_entity_poly.entity_id
_entity_poly.type
_entity_poly.pdbx_seq_one_letter_code
_entity_poly.pdbx_strand_id
1 'polypeptide(L)'
;MQLTQFDRWLREKFIYRTHIYTMRLPESGVPSQVMVEELEDTPTRRYRYRLVVNAKRDVEALLAALRDGNQMFTTRVVEANPWYKPIIAPKGKSFFFRIFWWAVVMALVTAAVIVVYGILSNEELKSELMEALDLFRDG
;
A
#
# COMPACT_ATOMS: atom_id res chain seq x y z
N MET A 1 -15.87 8.74 -4.90
CA MET A 1 -15.68 7.29 -5.07
C MET A 1 -15.27 6.71 -3.74
N GLN A 2 -16.10 5.84 -3.17
CA GLN A 2 -15.89 5.24 -1.86
C GLN A 2 -14.73 4.23 -1.98
N LEU A 3 -13.68 4.38 -1.17
CA LEU A 3 -12.62 3.38 -1.07
C LEU A 3 -13.22 2.08 -0.55
N THR A 4 -12.81 0.93 -1.09
CA THR A 4 -13.28 -0.36 -0.59
C THR A 4 -12.80 -0.56 0.86
N GLN A 5 -13.53 -1.36 1.65
CA GLN A 5 -13.13 -1.65 3.04
C GLN A 5 -11.70 -2.22 3.09
N PHE A 6 -11.31 -2.99 2.08
CA PHE A 6 -9.98 -3.55 1.98
C PHE A 6 -8.91 -2.49 1.65
N ASP A 7 -9.16 -1.56 0.73
CA ASP A 7 -8.21 -0.45 0.46
C ASP A 7 -7.99 0.41 1.71
N ARG A 8 -9.06 0.61 2.49
CA ARG A 8 -8.99 1.32 3.77
C ARG A 8 -8.13 0.55 4.79
N TRP A 9 -8.36 -0.75 4.92
CA TRP A 9 -7.55 -1.62 5.78
C TRP A 9 -6.08 -1.62 5.38
N LEU A 10 -5.77 -1.66 4.08
CA LEU A 10 -4.39 -1.63 3.60
C LEU A 10 -3.71 -0.28 3.89
N ARG A 11 -4.44 0.83 3.74
CA ARG A 11 -3.94 2.15 4.11
C ARG A 11 -3.69 2.26 5.61
N GLU A 12 -4.61 1.77 6.43
CA GLU A 12 -4.45 1.77 7.89
C GLU A 12 -3.24 0.91 8.32
N LYS A 13 -3.00 -0.22 7.67
CA LYS A 13 -1.93 -1.14 8.05
C LYS A 13 -0.54 -0.77 7.53
N PHE A 14 -0.44 -0.17 6.34
CA PHE A 14 0.85 0.05 5.67
C PHE A 14 1.24 1.53 5.52
N ILE A 15 0.30 2.46 5.67
CA ILE A 15 0.54 3.90 5.44
C ILE A 15 0.42 4.69 6.73
N TYR A 16 -0.56 4.42 7.58
CA TYR A 16 -0.67 5.15 8.84
C TYR A 16 0.36 4.66 9.85
N ARG A 17 1.05 5.63 10.45
CA ARG A 17 1.96 5.42 11.57
C ARG A 17 1.52 6.27 12.75
N THR A 18 1.71 5.74 13.95
CA THR A 18 1.39 6.46 15.18
C THR A 18 2.65 7.10 15.70
N HIS A 19 2.66 8.43 15.75
CA HIS A 19 3.73 9.21 16.38
C HIS A 19 3.28 9.57 17.79
N ILE A 20 4.07 9.19 18.78
CA ILE A 20 3.83 9.48 20.19
C ILE A 20 4.94 10.43 20.64
N TYR A 21 4.55 11.61 21.10
CA TYR A 21 5.49 12.62 21.56
C TYR A 21 5.51 12.62 23.08
N THR A 22 6.71 12.59 23.67
CA THR A 22 6.92 12.55 25.11
C THR A 22 8.11 13.40 25.53
N MET A 23 8.15 13.78 26.80
CA MET A 23 9.26 14.52 27.42
C MET A 23 10.41 13.59 27.82
N ARG A 24 10.05 12.38 28.24
CA ARG A 24 10.96 11.37 28.79
C ARG A 24 10.62 10.02 28.16
N LEU A 25 11.62 9.16 28.09
CA LEU A 25 11.38 7.78 27.69
C LEU A 25 10.67 7.02 28.82
N PRO A 26 9.83 6.02 28.50
CA PRO A 26 9.21 5.17 29.51
C PRO A 26 10.28 4.38 30.28
N GLU A 27 10.10 4.26 31.60
CA GLU A 27 11.06 3.60 32.50
C GLU A 27 11.14 2.09 32.26
N SER A 28 10.05 1.48 31.79
CA SER A 28 9.97 0.07 31.40
C SER A 28 10.72 -0.26 30.10
N GLY A 29 11.34 0.73 29.47
CA GLY A 29 12.09 0.58 28.23
C GLY A 29 11.21 0.71 26.99
N VAL A 30 11.86 0.93 25.85
CA VAL A 30 11.20 1.06 24.56
C VAL A 30 11.33 -0.26 23.79
N PRO A 31 10.23 -0.82 23.24
CA PRO A 31 10.33 -2.03 22.41
C PRO A 31 11.26 -1.79 21.21
N SER A 32 12.06 -2.78 20.83
CA SER A 32 13.07 -2.67 19.76
C SER A 32 12.49 -2.30 18.38
N GLN A 33 11.19 -2.49 18.17
CA GLN A 33 10.47 -2.17 16.94
C GLN A 33 9.99 -0.70 16.88
N VAL A 34 10.11 0.05 17.99
CA VAL A 34 9.74 1.46 18.07
C VAL A 34 10.97 2.30 17.74
N MET A 35 10.84 3.15 16.74
CA MET A 35 11.91 4.08 16.38
C MET A 35 11.83 5.30 17.28
N VAL A 36 12.90 5.55 18.02
CA VAL A 36 13.05 6.71 18.91
C VAL A 36 13.83 7.77 18.17
N GLU A 37 13.23 8.94 18.01
CA GLU A 37 13.91 10.12 17.46
C GLU A 37 13.91 11.21 18.52
N GLU A 38 15.10 11.66 18.91
CA GLU A 38 15.25 12.85 19.74
C GLU A 38 15.02 14.08 18.87
N LEU A 39 14.15 14.97 19.33
CA LEU A 39 13.81 16.21 18.64
C LEU A 39 14.79 17.28 19.09
N GLU A 40 15.20 18.16 18.16
CA GLU A 40 16.03 19.32 18.50
C GLU A 40 15.36 20.18 19.58
N ASP A 41 16.16 20.57 20.57
CA ASP A 41 15.74 21.38 21.70
C ASP A 41 15.61 22.85 21.26
N THR A 42 14.42 23.20 20.78
CA THR A 42 14.05 24.56 20.39
C THR A 42 13.09 25.12 21.44
N PRO A 43 13.21 26.39 21.88
CA PRO A 43 12.39 26.97 22.95
C PRO A 43 10.87 26.95 22.68
N THR A 44 10.45 26.75 21.42
CA THR A 44 9.04 26.64 21.02
C THR A 44 8.49 25.21 21.15
N ARG A 45 9.34 24.19 21.13
CA ARG A 45 8.90 22.78 21.16
C ARG A 45 8.74 22.31 22.59
N ARG A 46 7.54 21.78 22.89
CA ARG A 46 7.25 21.22 24.21
C ARG A 46 7.93 19.85 24.38
N TYR A 47 7.88 18.97 23.40
CA TYR A 47 8.31 17.56 23.56
C TYR A 47 9.75 17.31 23.10
N ARG A 48 10.47 16.43 23.83
CA ARG A 48 11.87 16.08 23.58
C ARG A 48 12.04 14.83 22.69
N TYR A 49 11.13 13.86 22.80
CA TYR A 49 11.22 12.60 22.05
C TYR A 49 9.99 12.39 21.17
N ARG A 50 10.24 11.82 19.99
CA ARG A 50 9.23 11.29 19.07
C ARG A 50 9.42 9.78 18.95
N LEU A 51 8.40 9.03 19.35
CA LEU A 51 8.33 7.58 19.25
C LEU A 51 7.46 7.24 18.04
N VAL A 52 8.04 6.60 17.03
CA VAL A 52 7.35 6.19 15.81
C VAL A 52 7.03 4.71 15.90
N VAL A 53 5.74 4.38 15.92
CA VAL A 53 5.24 3.03 16.08
C VAL A 53 4.36 2.64 14.90
N ASN A 54 4.61 1.44 14.34
CA ASN A 54 3.87 0.90 13.19
C ASN A 54 2.81 -0.12 13.62
N ALA A 55 3.06 -0.91 14.66
CA ALA A 55 2.18 -1.98 15.08
C ALA A 55 1.19 -1.51 16.15
N LYS A 56 -0.10 -1.86 15.97
CA LYS A 56 -1.17 -1.49 16.92
C LYS A 56 -0.91 -2.02 18.33
N ARG A 57 -0.44 -3.27 18.45
CA ARG A 57 -0.13 -3.90 19.74
C ARG A 57 0.95 -3.12 20.51
N ASP A 58 1.98 -2.68 19.80
CA ASP A 58 3.09 -1.94 20.42
C ASP A 58 2.69 -0.52 20.80
N VAL A 59 1.77 0.10 20.04
CA VAL A 59 1.16 1.38 20.42
C VAL A 59 0.43 1.23 21.75
N GLU A 60 -0.42 0.22 21.90
CA GLU A 60 -1.18 0.00 23.13
C GLU A 60 -0.25 -0.29 24.33
N ALA A 61 0.77 -1.13 24.13
CA ALA A 61 1.78 -1.42 25.15
C ALA A 61 2.57 -0.17 25.57
N LEU A 62 2.99 0.66 24.61
CA LEU A 62 3.73 1.90 24.88
C LEU A 62 2.84 2.93 25.59
N LEU A 63 1.57 3.05 25.20
CA LEU A 63 0.61 3.93 25.86
C LEU A 63 0.32 3.48 27.29
N ALA A 64 0.23 2.18 27.53
CA ALA A 64 0.11 1.63 28.88
C ALA A 64 1.34 1.98 29.73
N ALA A 65 2.55 1.77 29.21
CA ALA A 65 3.80 2.11 29.88
C ALA A 65 3.92 3.61 30.21
N LEU A 66 3.55 4.49 29.28
CA LEU A 66 3.59 5.94 29.49
C LEU A 66 2.55 6.40 30.53
N ARG A 67 1.38 5.75 30.56
CA ARG A 67 0.34 6.01 31.57
C ARG A 67 0.75 5.55 32.96
N ASP A 68 1.38 4.38 33.05
CA ASP A 68 1.89 3.82 34.32
C ASP A 68 2.96 4.73 34.93
N GLY A 69 3.86 5.26 34.09
CA GLY A 69 4.85 6.27 34.50
C GLY A 69 4.29 7.68 34.73
N ASN A 70 2.96 7.87 34.70
CA ASN A 70 2.27 9.15 34.81
C ASN A 70 2.87 10.26 33.92
N GLN A 71 3.32 9.89 32.72
CA GLN A 71 4.00 10.80 31.80
C GLN A 71 2.99 11.49 30.88
N MET A 72 3.22 12.78 30.61
CA MET A 72 2.43 13.51 29.62
C MET A 72 2.88 13.12 28.21
N PHE A 73 1.95 12.64 27.39
CA PHE A 73 2.20 12.32 25.98
C PHE A 73 1.11 12.87 25.07
N THR A 74 1.44 13.09 23.80
CA THR A 74 0.45 13.36 22.75
C THR A 74 0.62 12.39 21.60
N THR A 75 -0.50 11.88 21.09
CA THR A 75 -0.52 10.94 19.97
C THR A 75 -0.98 11.65 18.71
N ARG A 76 -0.30 11.39 17.60
CA ARG A 76 -0.71 11.85 16.26
C ARG A 76 -0.59 10.71 15.28
N VAL A 77 -1.67 10.43 14.56
CA VAL A 77 -1.64 9.51 13.42
C VAL A 77 -1.14 10.30 12.21
N VAL A 78 -0.01 9.89 11.66
CA VAL A 78 0.64 10.53 10.51
C VAL A 78 0.68 9.55 9.35
N GLU A 79 0.41 10.04 8.15
CA GLU A 79 0.65 9.27 6.92
C GLU A 79 2.14 9.16 6.67
N ALA A 80 2.69 7.96 6.73
CA ALA A 80 4.01 7.69 6.19
C ALA A 80 4.02 7.93 4.67
N ASN A 81 5.16 8.36 4.16
CA ASN A 81 5.39 8.51 2.72
C ASN A 81 6.44 7.52 2.19
N PRO A 82 6.17 6.21 2.25
CA PRO A 82 7.06 5.21 1.68
C PRO A 82 7.00 5.21 0.15
N TRP A 83 8.07 4.71 -0.49
CA TRP A 83 8.17 4.61 -1.95
C TRP A 83 7.03 3.81 -2.61
N TYR A 84 6.42 2.87 -1.87
CA TYR A 84 5.30 2.04 -2.32
C TYR A 84 3.92 2.69 -2.11
N LYS A 85 3.83 3.87 -1.48
CA LYS A 85 2.56 4.63 -1.30
C LYS A 85 1.76 4.81 -2.61
N PRO A 86 2.34 5.24 -3.75
CA PRO A 86 1.59 5.39 -5.00
C PRO A 86 1.10 4.07 -5.58
N ILE A 87 1.71 2.94 -5.20
CA ILE A 87 1.30 1.61 -5.65
C ILE A 87 0.08 1.16 -4.85
N ILE A 88 0.15 1.27 -3.51
CA ILE A 88 -0.86 0.76 -2.57
C ILE A 88 -2.08 1.67 -2.45
N ALA A 89 -1.87 2.99 -2.45
CA ALA A 89 -2.93 3.97 -2.27
C ALA A 89 -2.81 5.10 -3.30
N PRO A 90 -3.01 4.80 -4.60
CA PRO A 90 -3.05 5.83 -5.63
C PRO A 90 -4.19 6.81 -5.36
N LYS A 91 -3.93 8.10 -5.60
CA LYS A 91 -4.95 9.16 -5.48
C LYS A 91 -5.96 8.99 -6.61
N GLY A 92 -7.10 8.34 -6.34
CA GLY A 92 -8.27 8.35 -7.22
C GLY A 92 -8.91 6.98 -7.48
N LYS A 93 -8.13 5.99 -7.95
CA LYS A 93 -8.64 4.64 -8.27
C LYS A 93 -8.27 3.64 -7.17
N SER A 94 -9.13 2.67 -6.86
CA SER A 94 -8.77 1.62 -5.89
C SER A 94 -7.65 0.74 -6.44
N PHE A 95 -6.80 0.26 -5.52
CA PHE A 95 -5.72 -0.67 -5.84
C PHE A 95 -6.28 -1.96 -6.47
N PHE A 96 -7.38 -2.47 -5.91
CA PHE A 96 -8.08 -3.63 -6.43
C PHE A 96 -8.61 -3.43 -7.84
N PHE A 97 -9.19 -2.28 -8.13
CA PHE A 97 -9.68 -1.99 -9.47
C PHE A 97 -8.54 -2.03 -10.50
N ARG A 98 -7.35 -1.54 -10.13
CA ARG A 98 -6.18 -1.59 -11.01
C ARG A 98 -5.68 -3.02 -11.24
N ILE A 99 -5.59 -3.83 -10.17
CA ILE A 99 -5.19 -5.24 -10.28
C ILE A 99 -6.21 -6.04 -11.08
N PHE A 100 -7.49 -5.83 -10.83
CA PHE A 100 -8.58 -6.51 -11.53
C PHE A 100 -8.49 -6.26 -13.04
N TRP A 101 -8.33 -5.01 -13.46
CA TRP A 101 -8.15 -4.70 -14.89
C TRP A 101 -6.87 -5.30 -15.47
N TRP A 102 -5.77 -5.30 -14.71
CA TRP A 102 -4.55 -5.99 -15.14
C TRP A 102 -4.77 -7.49 -15.34
N ALA A 103 -5.51 -8.15 -14.46
CA ALA A 103 -5.86 -9.57 -14.59
C ALA A 103 -6.76 -9.83 -15.81
N VAL A 104 -7.74 -8.96 -16.06
CA VAL A 104 -8.61 -9.05 -17.25
C VAL A 104 -7.78 -8.90 -18.54
N VAL A 105 -6.90 -7.89 -18.61
CA VAL A 105 -6.02 -7.70 -19.77
C VAL A 105 -5.10 -8.89 -19.97
N MET A 106 -4.48 -9.41 -18.90
CA MET A 106 -3.64 -10.61 -18.97
C MET A 106 -4.41 -11.85 -19.44
N ALA A 107 -5.65 -12.03 -18.97
CA ALA A 107 -6.50 -13.13 -19.42
C ALA A 107 -6.84 -13.00 -20.92
N LEU A 108 -7.14 -11.78 -21.38
CA LEU A 108 -7.46 -11.49 -22.78
C LEU A 108 -6.24 -11.71 -23.69
N VAL A 109 -5.06 -11.26 -23.27
CA VAL A 109 -3.79 -11.51 -23.98
C VAL A 109 -3.49 -13.01 -24.03
N THR A 110 -3.67 -13.72 -22.92
CA THR A 110 -3.43 -15.17 -22.87
C THR A 110 -4.38 -15.92 -23.81
N ALA A 111 -5.67 -15.56 -23.80
CA ALA A 111 -6.64 -16.13 -24.72
C ALA A 111 -6.29 -15.84 -26.19
N ALA A 112 -5.89 -14.61 -26.51
CA ALA A 112 -5.45 -14.23 -27.85
C ALA A 112 -4.23 -15.03 -28.29
N VAL A 113 -3.24 -15.24 -27.42
CA VAL A 113 -2.06 -16.06 -27.70
C VAL A 113 -2.44 -17.52 -27.96
N ILE A 114 -3.35 -18.09 -27.16
CA ILE A 114 -3.85 -19.46 -27.37
C ILE A 114 -4.53 -19.59 -28.73
N VAL A 115 -5.40 -18.63 -29.09
CA VAL A 115 -6.09 -18.62 -30.38
C VAL A 115 -5.11 -18.49 -31.54
N VAL A 116 -4.15 -17.56 -31.46
CA VAL A 116 -3.11 -17.36 -32.48
C VAL A 116 -2.25 -18.61 -32.63
N TYR A 117 -1.87 -19.25 -31.52
CA TYR A 117 -1.11 -20.50 -31.55
C TYR A 117 -1.91 -21.63 -32.20
N GLY A 118 -3.21 -21.72 -31.91
CA GLY A 118 -4.12 -22.68 -32.55
C GLY A 118 -4.26 -22.47 -34.06
N ILE A 119 -4.34 -21.21 -34.51
CA ILE A 119 -4.38 -20.85 -35.93
C ILE A 119 -3.05 -21.19 -36.61
N LEU A 120 -1.92 -20.86 -36.00
CA LEU A 120 -0.59 -21.12 -36.59
C LEU A 120 -0.27 -22.61 -36.69
N SER A 121 -0.84 -23.43 -35.80
CA SER A 121 -0.62 -24.88 -35.79
C SER A 121 -1.47 -25.65 -36.81
N ASN A 122 -2.53 -25.04 -37.33
CA ASN A 122 -3.41 -25.63 -38.34
C ASN A 122 -3.23 -24.93 -39.69
N GLU A 123 -2.56 -25.60 -40.63
CA GLU A 123 -2.33 -25.06 -41.98
C GLU A 123 -3.63 -24.72 -42.73
N GLU A 124 -4.71 -25.47 -42.48
CA GLU A 124 -6.05 -25.25 -43.06
C GLU A 124 -6.70 -23.93 -42.62
N LEU A 125 -6.66 -23.63 -41.32
CA LEU A 125 -7.20 -22.37 -40.77
C LEU A 125 -6.40 -21.15 -41.22
N LYS A 126 -5.10 -21.34 -41.43
CA LYS A 126 -4.22 -20.28 -41.93
C LYS A 126 -4.58 -19.90 -43.38
N SER A 127 -4.86 -20.88 -44.23
CA SER A 127 -5.30 -20.61 -45.60
C SER A 127 -6.65 -19.91 -45.65
N GLU A 128 -7.65 -20.38 -44.90
CA GLU A 128 -8.99 -19.76 -44.87
C GLU A 128 -8.96 -18.32 -44.33
N LEU A 129 -8.15 -18.05 -43.31
CA LEU A 129 -7.98 -16.69 -42.78
C LEU A 129 -7.30 -15.76 -43.78
N MET A 130 -6.33 -16.26 -44.55
CA MET A 130 -5.62 -15.47 -45.56
C MET A 130 -6.55 -15.13 -46.73
N GLU A 131 -7.36 -16.11 -47.17
CA GLU A 131 -8.40 -15.90 -48.18
C GLU A 131 -9.46 -14.90 -47.74
N ALA A 132 -9.93 -14.98 -46.48
CA ALA A 132 -10.89 -14.02 -45.93
C ALA A 132 -10.31 -12.60 -45.80
N LEU A 133 -9.01 -12.46 -45.54
CA LEU A 133 -8.33 -11.18 -45.40
C LEU A 133 -8.08 -10.52 -46.76
N ASP A 134 -7.76 -11.31 -47.78
CA ASP A 134 -7.66 -10.84 -49.17
C ASP A 134 -9.03 -10.41 -49.71
N LEU A 135 -10.10 -11.17 -49.44
CA LEU A 135 -11.49 -10.79 -49.76
C LEU A 135 -11.92 -9.47 -49.08
N PHE A 136 -11.45 -9.21 -47.86
CA PHE A 136 -11.75 -7.97 -47.13
C PHE A 136 -10.91 -6.78 -47.64
N ARG A 137 -9.76 -7.04 -48.25
CA ARG A 137 -8.85 -6.02 -48.79
C ARG A 137 -9.22 -5.62 -50.22
N ASP A 138 -9.74 -6.55 -51.01
CA ASP A 138 -10.12 -6.35 -52.41
C ASP A 138 -11.59 -5.92 -52.60
N GLY A 139 -12.38 -5.85 -51.51
CA GLY A 139 -13.76 -5.32 -51.50
C GLY A 139 -13.88 -3.92 -50.89
#